data_AF-A0A349TLA2-F1
#
_entry.id   AF-A0A349TLA2-F1
#
_cell.length_a   1.000
_cell.length_b   1.000
_cell.length_c   1.000
_cell.angle_alpha   90.00
_cell.angle_beta   90.00
_cell.angle_gamma   90.00
#
_symmetry.space_group_name_H-M   'P 1'
#
loop_
_entity.id
_entity.type
_entity.pdbx_description
1 polymer ?
#
loop_
_entity_poly.entity_id
_entity_poly.type
_entity_poly.pdbx_seq_one_letter_code
_entity_poly.pdbx_strand_id
1 'polypeptide(L)'
;MRGHVLPKVLIAALLTGSLMLSAAVSADTAVERVGWPDVSFDQAVPTLESVLGYAPGERITSVDQAHIYLRALAAAMPERTRMVEYARSWEGRPLVYFLVGTEETMARVDEIKAG
;
A
#
# COMPACT_ATOMS: atom_id res chain seq x y z
N MET A 1 -8.07 -56.55 35.02
CA MET A 1 -6.60 -56.51 34.92
C MET A 1 -6.17 -55.19 34.33
N ARG A 2 -5.29 -54.48 35.05
CA ARG A 2 -4.72 -53.17 34.70
C ARG A 2 -3.87 -53.29 33.43
N GLY A 3 -3.89 -52.25 32.59
CA GLY A 3 -2.98 -52.13 31.44
C GLY A 3 -2.95 -50.70 30.91
N HIS A 4 -1.92 -49.96 31.32
CA HIS A 4 -1.59 -48.61 30.89
C HIS A 4 -1.40 -48.49 29.36
N VAL A 5 -2.12 -47.58 28.72
CA VAL A 5 -1.72 -46.98 27.43
C VAL A 5 -1.84 -45.46 27.49
N LEU A 6 -1.22 -44.87 28.51
CA LEU A 6 -0.82 -43.47 28.53
C LEU A 6 0.65 -43.40 28.10
N PRO A 7 0.95 -43.34 26.77
CA PRO A 7 2.05 -42.48 26.34
C PRO A 7 1.81 -41.70 25.04
N LYS A 8 0.69 -41.94 24.33
CA LYS A 8 0.49 -41.34 22.97
C LYS A 8 0.07 -39.88 22.98
N VAL A 9 -0.51 -39.38 24.08
CA VAL A 9 -0.95 -37.98 24.19
C VAL A 9 0.22 -37.02 24.45
N LEU A 10 1.36 -37.52 24.95
CA LEU A 10 2.50 -36.68 25.30
C LEU A 10 3.42 -36.35 24.10
N ILE A 11 3.36 -37.13 23.02
CA ILE A 11 4.18 -36.91 21.81
C ILE A 11 3.44 -36.03 20.77
N ALA A 12 2.11 -36.02 20.80
CA ALA A 12 1.30 -35.16 19.92
C ALA A 12 1.33 -33.67 20.33
N ALA A 13 1.74 -33.35 21.55
CA ALA A 13 1.85 -31.97 22.04
C ALA A 13 3.15 -31.26 21.66
N LEU A 14 4.14 -31.98 21.11
CA LEU A 14 5.45 -31.43 20.74
C LEU A 14 5.59 -31.10 19.25
N LEU A 15 4.63 -31.52 18.41
CA LEU A 15 4.61 -31.18 16.96
C LEU A 15 3.68 -29.99 16.64
N THR A 16 2.76 -29.62 17.53
CA THR A 16 1.89 -28.44 17.38
C THR A 16 2.52 -27.13 17.88
N GLY A 17 3.65 -27.20 18.60
CA GLY A 17 4.35 -26.03 19.13
C GLY A 17 5.34 -25.37 18.16
N SER A 18 5.61 -25.97 17.00
CA SER A 18 6.67 -25.53 16.07
C SER A 18 6.16 -24.74 14.85
N LEU A 19 4.86 -24.44 14.73
CA LEU A 19 4.32 -23.60 13.65
C LEU A 19 4.06 -22.14 14.07
N MET A 20 4.39 -21.76 15.30
CA MET A 20 4.46 -20.35 15.73
C MET A 20 5.88 -19.78 15.57
N LEU A 21 6.58 -20.15 14.50
CA LEU A 21 7.88 -19.59 14.18
C LEU A 21 7.71 -18.38 13.26
N SER A 22 7.72 -17.20 13.87
CA SER A 22 8.16 -15.91 13.31
C SER A 22 7.93 -15.69 11.82
N ALA A 23 6.77 -15.10 11.49
CA ALA A 23 6.77 -14.02 10.52
C ALA A 23 6.91 -12.70 11.30
N ALA A 24 8.13 -12.40 11.77
CA ALA A 24 8.48 -11.00 11.96
C ALA A 24 8.52 -10.41 10.55
N VAL A 25 7.38 -9.87 10.10
CA VAL A 25 7.38 -9.05 8.89
C VAL A 25 8.23 -7.84 9.26
N SER A 26 9.49 -7.83 8.82
CA SER A 26 10.27 -6.60 8.83
C SER A 26 9.54 -5.69 7.87
N ALA A 27 8.78 -4.73 8.41
CA ALA A 27 8.29 -3.62 7.62
C ALA A 27 9.53 -2.86 7.16
N ASP A 28 10.01 -3.12 5.94
CA ASP A 28 10.93 -2.24 5.24
C ASP A 28 10.19 -0.91 5.06
N THR A 29 10.30 -0.03 6.05
CA THR A 29 9.55 1.21 6.01
C THR A 29 10.16 2.08 4.93
N ALA A 30 9.33 2.54 3.99
CA ALA A 30 9.75 3.49 2.96
C ALA A 30 10.46 4.74 3.55
N VAL A 31 10.25 5.04 4.84
CA VAL A 31 10.94 6.09 5.62
C VAL A 31 12.45 5.88 5.63
N GLU A 32 12.90 4.66 5.93
CA GLU A 32 14.32 4.33 6.07
C GLU A 32 15.04 4.42 4.72
N ARG A 33 14.35 4.06 3.63
CA ARG A 33 14.89 4.18 2.26
C ARG A 33 15.00 5.61 1.75
N VAL A 34 14.12 6.53 2.20
CA VAL A 34 14.09 7.93 1.76
C VAL A 34 14.83 8.87 2.75
N GLY A 35 15.09 8.42 3.98
CA GLY A 35 15.92 9.11 4.97
C GLY A 35 15.28 10.36 5.59
N TRP A 36 13.95 10.46 5.57
CA TRP A 36 13.25 11.59 6.20
C TRP A 36 13.02 11.31 7.69
N PRO A 37 13.57 12.12 8.61
CA PRO A 37 13.38 11.90 10.03
C PRO A 37 11.91 12.12 10.42
N ASP A 38 11.43 11.32 11.37
CA ASP A 38 10.12 11.49 12.03
C ASP A 38 8.88 11.42 11.12
N VAL A 39 8.96 10.69 10.00
CA VAL A 39 7.79 10.43 9.13
C VAL A 39 7.19 9.07 9.46
N SER A 40 5.87 9.02 9.68
CA SER A 40 5.11 7.77 9.74
C SER A 40 4.23 7.68 8.50
N PHE A 41 4.32 6.57 7.77
CA PHE A 41 3.45 6.30 6.62
C PHE A 41 2.25 5.47 7.03
N ASP A 42 1.08 5.86 6.53
CA ASP A 42 -0.14 5.09 6.67
C ASP A 42 -0.04 3.81 5.80
N GLN A 43 -0.15 2.65 6.46
CA GLN A 43 -0.05 1.33 5.84
C GLN A 43 -1.25 1.02 4.93
N ALA A 44 -2.36 1.77 5.05
CA ALA A 44 -3.49 1.66 4.14
C ALA A 44 -3.18 2.24 2.74
N VAL A 45 -2.16 3.10 2.62
CA VAL A 45 -1.74 3.65 1.33
C VAL A 45 -0.86 2.62 0.60
N PRO A 46 -1.27 2.14 -0.60
CA PRO A 46 -0.48 1.16 -1.33
C PRO A 46 0.84 1.75 -1.81
N THR A 47 1.90 0.95 -1.74
CA THR A 47 3.22 1.33 -2.29
C THR A 47 3.29 1.05 -3.78
N LEU A 48 4.19 1.74 -4.50
CA LEU A 48 4.44 1.48 -5.91
C LEU A 48 4.79 0.01 -6.17
N GLU A 49 5.60 -0.58 -5.29
CA GLU A 49 6.02 -1.98 -5.35
C GLU A 49 4.84 -2.95 -5.17
N SER A 50 3.92 -2.66 -4.23
CA SER A 50 2.73 -3.51 -4.04
C SER A 50 1.78 -3.50 -5.24
N VAL A 51 1.76 -2.40 -6.01
CA VAL A 51 0.85 -2.23 -7.16
C VAL A 51 1.49 -2.68 -8.47
N LEU A 52 2.77 -2.39 -8.68
CA LEU A 52 3.47 -2.59 -9.95
C LEU A 52 4.53 -3.71 -9.91
N GLY A 53 4.87 -4.22 -8.73
CA GLY A 53 5.78 -5.36 -8.56
C GLY A 53 7.27 -5.03 -8.68
N TYR A 54 7.67 -3.77 -8.58
CA TYR A 54 9.07 -3.34 -8.56
C TYR A 54 9.29 -2.14 -7.65
N ALA A 55 10.49 -1.99 -7.11
CA ALA A 55 10.81 -0.91 -6.18
C ALA A 55 10.94 0.44 -6.93
N PRO A 56 10.68 1.58 -6.25
CA PRO A 56 10.99 2.90 -6.82
C PRO A 56 12.46 2.99 -7.28
N GLY A 57 12.67 3.44 -8.52
CA GLY A 57 14.02 3.59 -9.09
C GLY A 57 14.63 2.33 -9.72
N GLU A 58 14.03 1.16 -9.54
CA GLU A 58 14.51 -0.10 -10.15
C GLU A 58 14.37 -0.08 -11.68
N ARG A 59 13.33 0.56 -12.19
CA ARG A 59 13.08 0.74 -13.63
C ARG A 59 12.26 2.00 -13.89
N ILE A 60 12.27 2.45 -15.14
CA ILE A 60 11.42 3.55 -15.61
C ILE A 60 9.96 3.08 -15.61
N THR A 61 9.12 3.77 -14.84
CA THR A 61 7.66 3.59 -14.83
C THR A 61 7.06 4.23 -16.07
N SER A 62 6.37 3.43 -16.89
CA SER A 62 5.64 3.96 -18.06
C SER A 62 4.46 4.82 -17.62
N VAL A 63 3.94 5.65 -18.53
CA VAL A 63 2.80 6.51 -18.22
C VAL A 63 1.56 5.70 -17.83
N ASP A 64 1.30 4.58 -18.52
CA ASP A 64 0.14 3.75 -18.19
C ASP A 64 0.27 3.13 -16.79
N GLN A 65 1.47 2.70 -16.42
CA GLN A 65 1.77 2.22 -15.06
C GLN A 65 1.64 3.34 -14.02
N ALA A 66 2.09 4.56 -14.34
CA ALA A 66 1.89 5.72 -13.47
C ALA A 66 0.39 5.97 -13.26
N HIS A 67 -0.43 5.90 -14.31
CA HIS A 67 -1.89 6.03 -14.19
C HIS A 67 -2.53 4.88 -13.38
N ILE A 68 -2.03 3.65 -13.51
CA ILE A 68 -2.47 2.51 -12.68
C ILE A 68 -2.21 2.82 -11.21
N TYR A 69 -0.99 3.29 -10.88
CA TYR A 69 -0.63 3.61 -9.51
C TYR A 69 -1.42 4.80 -8.95
N LEU A 70 -1.58 5.89 -9.73
CA LEU A 70 -2.41 7.03 -9.32
C LEU A 70 -3.87 6.64 -9.06
N ARG A 71 -4.46 5.73 -9.85
CA ARG A 71 -5.79 5.19 -9.58
C ARG A 71 -5.84 4.38 -8.29
N ALA A 72 -4.81 3.57 -8.01
CA ALA A 72 -4.73 2.83 -6.76
C ALA A 72 -4.66 3.77 -5.54
N LEU A 73 -3.88 4.85 -5.64
CA LEU A 73 -3.83 5.87 -4.59
C LEU A 73 -5.17 6.60 -4.40
N ALA A 74 -5.81 6.99 -5.51
CA ALA A 74 -7.15 7.61 -5.48
C ALA A 74 -8.21 6.72 -4.82
N ALA A 75 -8.14 5.41 -5.06
CA ALA A 75 -9.05 4.43 -4.47
C ALA A 75 -8.77 4.18 -2.98
N ALA A 76 -7.51 4.28 -2.56
CA ALA A 76 -7.12 4.05 -1.17
C ALA A 76 -7.46 5.23 -0.24
N MET A 77 -7.37 6.47 -0.74
CA MET A 77 -7.58 7.70 0.04
C MET A 77 -8.51 8.70 -0.68
N PRO A 78 -9.76 8.32 -0.99
CA PRO A 78 -10.67 9.13 -1.80
C PRO A 78 -11.07 10.47 -1.16
N GLU A 79 -11.07 10.54 0.17
CA GLU A 79 -11.35 11.76 0.94
C GLU A 79 -10.20 12.78 0.89
N ARG A 80 -8.98 12.34 0.56
CA ARG A 80 -7.77 13.18 0.50
C ARG A 80 -7.19 13.36 -0.88
N THR A 81 -7.68 12.62 -1.87
CA THR A 81 -7.11 12.62 -3.22
C THR A 81 -8.18 12.65 -4.30
N ARG A 82 -7.85 13.25 -5.44
CA ARG A 82 -8.75 13.26 -6.61
C ARG A 82 -7.93 13.25 -7.90
N MET A 83 -8.21 12.30 -8.78
CA MET A 83 -7.62 12.24 -10.11
C MET A 83 -8.59 12.88 -11.11
N VAL A 84 -8.14 13.92 -11.82
CA VAL A 84 -8.95 14.66 -12.80
C VAL A 84 -8.24 14.61 -14.14
N GLU A 85 -8.90 14.06 -15.16
CA GLU A 85 -8.43 14.19 -16.53
C GLU A 85 -8.80 15.57 -17.07
N TYR A 86 -7.82 16.36 -17.48
CA TYR A 86 -8.04 17.72 -17.97
C TYR A 86 -7.95 17.82 -19.50
N ALA A 87 -7.25 16.89 -20.14
CA ALA A 87 -7.05 16.88 -21.58
C ALA A 87 -6.59 15.50 -22.07
N ARG A 88 -6.47 15.39 -23.39
CA ARG A 88 -5.81 14.30 -24.09
C ARG A 88 -4.60 14.85 -24.84
N SER A 89 -3.50 14.09 -24.85
CA SER A 89 -2.35 14.41 -25.70
C SER A 89 -2.70 14.22 -27.18
N TRP A 90 -1.81 14.68 -28.06
CA TRP A 90 -1.92 14.44 -29.51
C TRP A 90 -2.04 12.95 -29.89
N GLU A 91 -1.42 12.07 -29.10
CA GLU A 91 -1.50 10.61 -29.28
C GLU A 91 -2.70 9.98 -28.55
N GLY A 92 -3.63 10.79 -28.04
CA GLY A 92 -4.83 10.32 -27.35
C GLY A 92 -4.61 9.86 -25.89
N ARG A 93 -3.42 10.07 -25.33
CA ARG A 93 -3.13 9.67 -23.94
C ARG A 93 -3.77 10.63 -22.94
N PRO A 94 -4.39 10.14 -21.85
CA PRO A 94 -5.00 11.01 -20.85
C PRO A 94 -3.94 11.85 -20.14
N LEU A 95 -4.24 13.13 -19.95
CA LEU A 95 -3.44 14.07 -19.16
C LEU A 95 -4.22 14.41 -17.90
N VAL A 96 -3.57 14.25 -16.75
CA VAL A 96 -4.25 14.22 -15.46
C VAL A 96 -3.64 15.16 -14.45
N TYR A 97 -4.48 15.77 -13.62
CA TYR A 97 -4.09 16.29 -12.33
C TYR A 97 -4.35 15.24 -11.26
N PHE A 98 -3.40 15.07 -10.35
CA PHE A 98 -3.59 14.29 -9.14
C PHE A 98 -3.56 15.25 -7.95
N LEU A 99 -4.74 15.56 -7.43
CA LEU A 99 -4.92 16.47 -6.32
C LEU A 99 -4.68 15.71 -5.01
N VAL A 100 -3.93 16.32 -4.10
CA VAL A 100 -3.65 15.81 -2.76
C VAL A 100 -3.89 16.93 -1.77
N GLY A 101 -4.68 16.66 -0.72
CA GLY A 101 -5.01 17.65 0.29
C GLY A 101 -5.42 17.03 1.63
N THR A 102 -5.80 17.89 2.57
CA THR A 102 -6.54 17.48 3.77
C THR A 102 -8.00 17.18 3.39
N GLU A 103 -8.68 16.37 4.19
CA GLU A 103 -10.12 16.09 4.00
C GLU A 103 -10.94 17.38 3.93
N GLU A 104 -10.69 18.32 4.84
CA GLU A 104 -11.36 19.62 4.87
C GLU A 104 -11.15 20.42 3.58
N THR A 105 -9.93 20.44 3.05
CA THR A 105 -9.62 21.15 1.79
C THR A 105 -10.28 20.45 0.61
N MET A 106 -10.18 19.12 0.56
CA MET A 106 -10.72 18.31 -0.54
C MET A 106 -12.25 18.34 -0.59
N ALA A 107 -12.92 18.44 0.56
CA ALA A 107 -14.37 18.61 0.64
C ALA A 107 -14.86 19.90 -0.02
N ARG A 108 -14.01 20.93 -0.11
CA ARG A 108 -14.31 22.25 -0.68
C ARG A 108 -13.50 22.57 -1.94
N VAL A 109 -12.85 21.57 -2.54
CA VAL A 109 -11.89 21.80 -3.64
C VAL A 109 -12.52 22.48 -4.86
N ASP A 110 -13.80 22.21 -5.12
CA ASP A 110 -14.52 22.81 -6.25
C ASP A 110 -14.87 24.29 -5.99
N GLU A 111 -15.14 24.67 -4.74
CA GLU A 111 -15.30 26.07 -4.33
C GLU A 111 -13.98 26.82 -4.44
N ILE A 112 -12.89 26.22 -3.93
CA ILE A 112 -11.54 26.81 -4.00
C ILE A 112 -11.12 27.05 -5.44
N LYS A 113 -11.49 26.14 -6.35
CA LYS A 113 -11.22 26.30 -7.79
C LYS A 113 -12.02 27.45 -8.43
N ALA A 114 -13.19 27.79 -7.88
CA ALA A 114 -14.07 28.81 -8.45
C ALA A 114 -13.65 30.26 -8.10
N GLY A 115 -12.92 30.47 -7.00
CA GLY A 115 -12.40 31.77 -6.56
C GLY A 115 -13.18 32.39 -5.41
#